data_AF-A0A1Q7INM5-F1
#
_entry.id   AF-A0A1Q7INM5-F1
#
_cell.length_a   1.000
_cell.length_b   1.000
_cell.length_c   1.000
_cell.angle_alpha   90.00
_cell.angle_beta   90.00
_cell.angle_gamma   90.00
#
_symmetry.space_group_name_H-M   'P 1'
#
loop_
_entity.id
_entity.type
_entity.pdbx_description
1 polymer ?
#
loop_
_entity_poly.entity_id
_entity_poly.type
_entity_poly.pdbx_seq_one_letter_code
_entity_poly.pdbx_strand_id
1 'polypeptide(L)' 'MQTIHERLTLLLRAYRTIGFCDACLALKMGAFPREVQKAVIVIGDSSGFQIIPGKCSECLQEQMVVRALAA' A
#
# COMPACT_ATOMS: atom_id res chain seq x y z
N MET A 1 4.84 -19.66 -5.29
CA MET A 1 4.68 -18.34 -5.92
C MET A 1 4.06 -17.42 -4.89
N GLN A 2 4.68 -16.28 -4.57
CA GLN A 2 4.04 -15.29 -3.69
C GLN A 2 2.96 -14.53 -4.47
N THR A 3 1.79 -14.42 -3.88
CA THR A 3 0.66 -13.65 -4.41
C THR A 3 0.94 -12.15 -4.32
N ILE A 4 0.19 -11.35 -5.08
CA ILE A 4 0.30 -9.88 -5.03
C ILE A 4 -0.01 -9.34 -3.62
N HIS A 5 -0.95 -9.98 -2.90
CA HIS A 5 -1.29 -9.64 -1.51
C HIS A 5 -0.08 -9.82 -0.59
N GLU A 6 0.59 -10.98 -0.63
CA GLU A 6 1.77 -11.25 0.21
C GLU A 6 2.91 -10.27 -0.08
N ARG A 7 3.17 -9.97 -1.36
CA ARG A 7 4.20 -8.99 -1.75
C ARG A 7 3.87 -7.59 -1.25
N LEU A 8 2.60 -7.16 -1.37
CA LEU A 8 2.14 -5.86 -0.88
C LEU A 8 2.24 -5.75 0.64
N THR A 9 1.80 -6.78 1.37
CA THR A 9 1.91 -6.87 2.83
C THR A 9 3.36 -6.77 3.29
N LEU A 10 4.28 -7.53 2.66
CA LEU A 10 5.71 -7.50 2.99
C LEU A 10 6.32 -6.11 2.75
N LEU A 11 6.01 -5.49 1.61
CA LEU A 11 6.48 -4.16 1.27
C LEU A 11 6.00 -3.12 2.29
N LEU A 12 4.69 -3.06 2.56
CA LEU A 12 4.13 -2.10 3.50
C LEU A 12 4.65 -2.31 4.94
N ARG A 13 4.91 -3.56 5.35
CA ARG A 13 5.51 -3.87 6.65
C ARG A 13 6.99 -3.51 6.73
N ALA A 14 7.73 -3.53 5.62
CA ALA A 14 9.11 -3.06 5.57
C ALA A 14 9.17 -1.53 5.72
N TYR A 15 8.18 -0.82 5.17
CA TYR A 15 8.04 0.64 5.24
C TYR A 15 6.99 1.06 6.28
N ARG A 16 7.15 0.60 7.54
CA ARG A 16 6.21 0.89 8.63
C ARG A 16 5.92 2.38 8.73
N THR A 17 4.67 2.76 8.99
CA THR A 17 4.20 4.15 9.14
C THR A 17 4.32 5.06 7.91
N ILE A 18 4.95 4.59 6.82
CA ILE A 18 5.09 5.32 5.57
C ILE A 18 3.85 5.05 4.71
N GLY A 19 3.22 6.13 4.24
CA GLY A 19 2.03 6.08 3.39
C GLY A 19 2.38 6.15 1.91
N PHE A 20 1.81 5.24 1.12
CA PHE A 20 1.94 5.21 -0.33
C PHE A 20 0.56 5.25 -1.00
N CYS A 21 0.46 5.95 -2.13
CA CYS A 21 -0.73 5.85 -2.99
C CYS A 21 -0.66 4.63 -3.91
N ASP A 22 -1.82 4.24 -4.44
CA ASP A 22 -1.95 3.07 -5.34
C ASP A 22 -1.03 3.15 -6.55
N ALA A 23 -0.86 4.34 -7.15
CA ALA A 23 -0.01 4.53 -8.32
C ALA A 23 1.48 4.30 -8.02
N CYS A 24 1.97 4.86 -6.90
CA CYS A 24 3.36 4.67 -6.48
C CYS A 24 3.62 3.23 -6.03
N LEU A 25 2.65 2.57 -5.41
CA LEU A 25 2.75 1.15 -5.08
C LEU A 25 2.79 0.28 -6.33
N ALA A 26 1.94 0.54 -7.32
CA ALA A 26 1.96 -0.16 -8.61
C ALA A 26 3.33 -0.07 -9.29
N LEU A 27 3.92 1.12 -9.33
CA LEU A 27 5.27 1.34 -9.84
C LEU A 27 6.31 0.56 -9.05
N LYS A 28 6.31 0.66 -7.71
CA LYS A 28 7.29 -0.01 -6.84
C LYS A 28 7.18 -1.54 -6.91
N MET A 29 5.98 -2.07 -7.10
CA MET A 29 5.72 -3.51 -7.22
C MET A 29 5.95 -4.07 -8.63
N GLY A 30 6.05 -3.20 -9.64
CA GLY A 30 6.04 -3.59 -11.05
C GLY A 30 4.74 -4.28 -11.45
N ALA A 31 3.60 -3.80 -10.92
CA ALA A 31 2.28 -4.39 -11.11
C ALA A 31 1.30 -3.39 -11.72
N PHE A 32 0.16 -3.87 -12.24
CA PHE A 32 -0.85 -2.95 -12.78
C PHE A 32 -1.59 -2.22 -11.63
N PRO A 33 -1.93 -0.93 -11.79
CA PRO A 33 -2.64 -0.16 -10.76
C PRO A 33 -3.93 -0.83 -10.27
N ARG A 34 -4.69 -1.47 -11.17
CA ARG A 34 -5.92 -2.18 -10.82
C ARG A 34 -5.69 -3.39 -9.92
N GLU A 35 -4.57 -4.10 -10.09
CA GLU A 35 -4.24 -5.26 -9.26
C GLU A 35 -3.82 -4.81 -7.86
N VAL A 36 -3.02 -3.74 -7.77
CA VAL A 36 -2.61 -3.14 -6.50
C VAL A 36 -3.81 -2.58 -5.75
N GLN A 37 -4.72 -1.86 -6.42
CA GLN A 37 -5.92 -1.33 -5.78
C GLN A 37 -6.79 -2.44 -5.17
N LYS A 38 -7.02 -3.54 -5.89
CA LYS A 38 -7.73 -4.70 -5.35
C LYS A 38 -7.01 -5.28 -4.13
N ALA A 39 -5.69 -5.40 -4.22
CA ALA A 39 -4.88 -5.90 -3.13
C ALA A 39 -4.94 -5.00 -1.89
N VAL A 40 -4.87 -3.68 -2.08
CA VAL A 40 -4.98 -2.67 -1.03
C VAL A 40 -6.33 -2.76 -0.33
N ILE A 41 -7.43 -2.89 -1.07
CA ILE A 41 -8.78 -3.04 -0.49
C ILE A 41 -8.83 -4.30 0.40
N VAL A 42 -8.35 -5.44 -0.12
CA VAL A 42 -8.37 -6.72 0.62
C VAL A 42 -7.54 -6.67 1.91
N ILE A 43 -6.36 -6.05 1.89
CA ILE A 43 -5.53 -5.93 3.10
C ILE A 43 -6.00 -4.81 4.03
N GLY A 44 -6.72 -3.81 3.52
CA GLY A 44 -7.27 -2.70 4.31
C GLY A 44 -8.31 -3.17 5.33
N ASP A 45 -9.02 -4.26 5.02
CA ASP A 45 -9.96 -4.90 5.94
C ASP A 45 -9.27 -5.73 7.04
N SER A 46 -7.93 -5.88 6.99
CA SER A 46 -7.16 -6.66 7.96
C SER A 46 -6.57 -5.78 9.07
N SER A 47 -6.54 -6.30 10.31
CA SER A 47 -5.91 -5.65 11.46
C SER A 47 -4.40 -5.50 11.24
N GLY A 48 -3.95 -4.32 10.82
CA GLY A 48 -2.54 -4.03 10.56
C GLY A 48 -2.28 -3.03 9.44
N PHE A 49 -3.31 -2.62 8.69
CA PHE A 49 -3.19 -1.60 7.65
C PHE A 49 -4.22 -0.50 7.85
N GLN A 50 -3.92 0.69 7.34
CA GLN A 50 -4.85 1.81 7.29
C GLN A 50 -4.83 2.41 5.89
N ILE A 51 -6.02 2.72 5.39
CA ILE A 51 -6.23 3.51 4.18
C ILE A 51 -6.83 4.85 4.62
N ILE A 52 -6.08 5.92 4.49
CA ILE A 52 -6.45 7.25 4.99
C ILE A 52 -6.07 8.33 3.97
N PRO A 53 -6.75 9.49 3.96
CA PRO A 53 -6.25 10.67 3.26
C PRO A 53 -4.92 11.11 3.88
N GLY A 54 -3.94 11.44 3.04
CA GLY A 54 -2.62 11.89 3.48
C GLY A 54 -1.68 12.20 2.32
N LYS A 55 -0.44 12.59 2.66
CA LYS A 55 0.60 12.86 1.67
C LYS A 55 1.36 11.58 1.33
N CYS A 56 1.43 11.21 0.06
CA CYS A 56 2.24 10.07 -0.40
C CYS A 56 3.73 10.37 -0.20
N SER A 57 4.47 9.43 0.37
CA SER A 57 5.89 9.64 0.69
C SER A 57 6.82 9.53 -0.54
N GLU A 58 6.32 9.05 -1.67
CA GLU A 58 7.08 8.93 -2.92
C GLU A 58 6.81 10.12 -3.85
N CYS A 59 5.54 10.38 -4.20
CA CYS A 59 5.18 11.45 -5.15
C CYS A 59 4.79 12.78 -4.49
N LEU A 60 4.74 12.84 -3.16
CA LEU A 60 4.41 14.03 -2.37
C LEU A 60 3.02 14.65 -2.63
N GLN A 61 2.15 13.98 -3.37
CA GLN A 61 0.78 14.43 -3.62
C GLN A 61 -0.14 14.05 -2.45
N GLU A 62 -1.10 14.91 -2.14
CA GLU A 62 -2.19 14.65 -1.19
C GLU A 62 -3.28 13.79 -1.84
N GLN A 63 -3.51 12.60 -1.29
CA GLN A 63 -4.46 11.62 -1.82
C GLN A 63 -4.72 10.51 -0.81
N MET A 64 -5.50 9.49 -1.19
CA MET A 64 -5.62 8.28 -0.38
C MET A 64 -4.29 7.51 -0.37
N VAL A 65 -3.81 7.20 0.83
CA VAL A 65 -2.59 6.43 1.04
C VAL A 65 -2.89 5.22 1.91
N VAL A 66 -2.19 4.11 1.61
CA VAL A 66 -2.16 2.94 2.47
C VAL A 66 -0.84 2.89 3.23
N ARG A 67 -0.91 2.54 4.52
CA ARG A 67 0.25 2.32 5.38
C ARG A 67 0.05 1.13 6.29
N ALA A 68 1.15 0.47 6.69
CA ALA A 68 1.12 -0.48 7.78
C ALA A 68 1.05 0.25 9.14
N LEU A 69 0.22 -0.26 10.03
CA LEU A 69 0.22 0.11 11.45
C LEU A 69 1.44 -0.50 12.12
N ALA A 70 2.11 0.28 12.97
CA ALA A 70 3.09 -0.28 13.89
C ALA A 70 2.31 -1.14 14.90
N ALA A 71 2.57 -2.45 14.90
CA ALA A 71 2.17 -3.34 15.98
C ALA A 71 3.01 -3.05 17.24
#